data_AF-A0A0A7CND8-F1
#
_entry.id   AF-A0A0A7CND8-F1
#
_cell.length_a   1.000
_cell.length_b   1.000
_cell.length_c   1.000
_cell.angle_alpha   90.00
_cell.angle_beta   90.00
_cell.angle_gamma   90.00
#
_symmetry.space_group_name_H-M   'P 1'
#
loop_
_entity.id
_entity.type
_entity.pdbx_description
1 polymer ?
#
loop_
_entity_poly.entity_id
_entity_poly.type
_entity_poly.pdbx_seq_one_letter_code
_entity_poly.pdbx_strand_id
1 'polypeptide(L)'
;MQWPSVLLLVAASSAVDIGDNSQPPKSGVGIWIDVDTPLDKHKMTSSRGDEWNLVMSDEFEIAGRNFTAGEDHLWMSLDIPDGVNRAIEVYTPNNSYTEDGKFVIRIDSGEVDVQFYNVWADVPGWTTKKMWYSASMMQTWNKFCIQGGFIEIAARLPGAIDKKSMNPHITGKRWDGTKDVPVKPADKIPDIRYYPTWPGLWMMGNLGRALFAASTNKMWPWTYNECTELSEKNQRISACNMNPGYGLNPGQGRGSPEIDILEGGGTAISSSLQIAPGMPDEYRLTKPLMKYENSSNVDAFGIAFTQHFRH
;
A
#
# COMPACT_ATOMS: atom_id res chain seq x y z
N MET A 1 7.72 -23.44 -65.66
CA MET A 1 8.17 -23.08 -64.30
C MET A 1 6.96 -22.63 -63.51
N GLN A 2 6.32 -23.54 -62.76
CA GLN A 2 5.25 -23.21 -61.82
C GLN A 2 5.88 -23.09 -60.43
N TRP A 3 5.77 -21.92 -59.83
CA TRP A 3 6.10 -21.70 -58.43
C TRP A 3 4.86 -22.07 -57.60
N PRO A 4 4.98 -22.90 -56.54
CA PRO A 4 3.85 -23.14 -55.67
C PRO A 4 3.67 -21.93 -54.75
N SER A 5 2.49 -21.34 -54.76
CA SER A 5 2.08 -20.34 -53.79
C SER A 5 1.88 -21.01 -52.44
N VAL A 6 2.74 -20.70 -51.46
CA VAL A 6 2.56 -21.10 -50.06
C VAL A 6 1.52 -20.16 -49.45
N LEU A 7 0.35 -20.68 -49.12
CA LEU A 7 -0.62 -19.97 -48.29
C LEU A 7 -0.08 -19.94 -46.85
N LEU A 8 0.34 -18.77 -46.37
CA LEU A 8 0.51 -18.54 -44.93
C LEU A 8 -0.88 -18.43 -44.30
N LEU A 9 -1.30 -19.48 -43.58
CA LEU A 9 -2.38 -19.39 -42.62
C LEU A 9 -1.88 -18.59 -41.42
N VAL A 10 -2.22 -17.29 -41.39
CA VAL A 10 -2.10 -16.48 -40.19
C VAL A 10 -3.21 -16.93 -39.25
N ALA A 11 -2.90 -17.85 -38.34
CA ALA A 11 -3.76 -18.13 -37.21
C ALA A 11 -3.70 -16.89 -36.29
N ALA A 12 -4.73 -16.05 -36.36
CA ALA A 12 -4.94 -15.03 -35.34
C ALA A 12 -5.31 -15.76 -34.03
N SER A 13 -4.31 -16.03 -33.20
CA SER A 13 -4.51 -16.44 -31.82
C SER A 13 -5.13 -15.26 -31.07
N SER A 14 -6.45 -15.23 -31.04
CA SER A 14 -7.22 -14.36 -30.17
C SER A 14 -7.21 -15.04 -28.80
N ALA A 15 -6.41 -14.53 -27.86
CA ALA A 15 -6.60 -14.89 -26.46
C ALA A 15 -7.93 -14.26 -26.02
N VAL A 16 -8.97 -15.08 -25.94
CA VAL A 16 -10.19 -14.72 -25.22
C VAL A 16 -9.84 -14.87 -23.76
N ASP A 17 -9.95 -13.79 -22.98
CA ASP A 17 -9.87 -13.84 -21.54
C ASP A 17 -10.89 -14.88 -21.04
N ILE A 18 -10.42 -15.97 -20.42
CA ILE A 18 -11.26 -17.06 -19.88
C ILE A 18 -11.89 -16.61 -18.53
N GLY A 19 -12.07 -15.31 -18.30
CA GLY A 19 -12.70 -14.73 -17.11
C GLY A 19 -14.21 -14.92 -17.02
N ASP A 20 -14.76 -16.09 -17.33
CA ASP A 20 -16.12 -16.44 -16.92
C ASP A 20 -16.13 -16.77 -15.42
N ASN A 21 -16.18 -15.72 -14.59
CA ASN A 21 -16.29 -15.82 -13.14
C ASN A 21 -17.66 -16.37 -12.67
N SER A 22 -18.57 -16.74 -13.58
CA SER A 22 -19.85 -17.35 -13.24
C SER A 22 -19.75 -18.85 -12.98
N GLN A 23 -18.64 -19.49 -13.37
CA GLN A 23 -18.46 -20.91 -13.15
C GLN A 23 -17.98 -21.17 -11.72
N PRO A 24 -18.76 -21.86 -10.88
CA PRO A 24 -18.35 -22.14 -9.53
C PRO A 24 -17.12 -23.05 -9.54
N PRO A 25 -16.12 -22.79 -8.69
CA PRO A 25 -14.96 -23.65 -8.55
C PRO A 25 -15.41 -25.04 -8.06
N LYS A 26 -14.85 -26.10 -8.66
CA LYS A 26 -15.21 -27.49 -8.33
C LYS A 26 -14.94 -27.85 -6.86
N SER A 27 -13.99 -27.16 -6.22
CA SER A 27 -13.68 -27.30 -4.79
C SER A 27 -14.78 -26.74 -3.89
N GLY A 28 -15.66 -25.87 -4.39
CA GLY A 28 -16.61 -25.10 -3.58
C GLY A 28 -15.99 -23.92 -2.82
N VAL A 29 -14.67 -23.73 -2.91
CA VAL A 29 -13.94 -22.61 -2.30
C VAL A 29 -13.79 -21.49 -3.31
N GLY A 30 -14.14 -20.26 -2.94
CA GLY A 30 -14.07 -19.09 -3.82
C GLY A 30 -12.66 -18.85 -4.39
N ILE A 31 -12.58 -18.24 -5.57
CA ILE A 31 -11.31 -18.09 -6.34
C ILE A 31 -10.19 -17.40 -5.55
N TRP A 32 -10.55 -16.49 -4.63
CA TRP A 32 -9.61 -15.70 -3.82
C TRP A 32 -9.67 -16.05 -2.33
N ILE A 33 -10.40 -17.11 -1.97
CA ILE A 33 -10.57 -17.54 -0.58
C ILE A 33 -9.53 -18.62 -0.31
N ASP A 34 -8.74 -18.43 0.73
CA ASP A 34 -7.81 -19.44 1.22
C ASP A 34 -8.58 -20.69 1.68
N VAL A 35 -8.10 -21.86 1.25
CA VAL A 35 -8.69 -23.15 1.61
C VAL A 35 -8.58 -23.44 3.10
N ASP A 36 -7.61 -22.80 3.77
CA ASP A 36 -7.40 -22.93 5.21
C ASP A 36 -8.27 -21.95 6.03
N THR A 37 -8.97 -21.00 5.39
CA THR A 37 -9.86 -20.08 6.10
C THR A 37 -11.00 -20.85 6.78
N PRO A 38 -11.23 -20.66 8.09
CA PRO A 38 -12.31 -21.33 8.81
C PRO A 38 -13.70 -21.04 8.21
N LEU A 39 -14.56 -22.07 8.17
CA LEU A 39 -15.90 -21.97 7.56
C LEU A 39 -16.80 -20.94 8.25
N ASP A 40 -16.60 -20.68 9.55
CA ASP A 40 -17.32 -19.65 10.31
C ASP A 40 -16.89 -18.22 9.96
N LYS A 41 -15.78 -18.05 9.23
CA LYS A 41 -15.30 -16.76 8.70
C LYS A 41 -15.80 -16.45 7.30
N HIS A 42 -16.45 -17.40 6.64
CA HIS A 42 -16.97 -17.21 5.28
C HIS A 42 -18.19 -16.26 5.22
N LYS A 43 -18.82 -16.00 6.38
CA LYS A 43 -19.96 -15.11 6.50
C LYS A 43 -19.85 -14.28 7.76
N MET A 44 -20.27 -13.03 7.68
CA MET A 44 -20.44 -12.17 8.84
C MET A 44 -21.71 -11.33 8.73
N THR A 45 -22.27 -10.92 9.85
CA THR A 45 -23.34 -9.92 9.88
C THR A 45 -22.73 -8.54 10.05
N SER A 46 -23.01 -7.64 9.12
CA SER A 46 -22.57 -6.25 9.18
C SER A 46 -23.22 -5.50 10.34
N SER A 47 -22.67 -4.33 10.68
CA SER A 47 -23.27 -3.42 11.68
C SER A 47 -24.68 -2.92 11.32
N ARG A 48 -25.12 -3.14 10.08
CA ARG A 48 -26.46 -2.79 9.57
C ARG A 48 -27.42 -3.98 9.48
N GLY A 49 -26.97 -5.18 9.87
CA GLY A 49 -27.78 -6.41 9.84
C GLY A 49 -27.70 -7.20 8.54
N ASP A 50 -27.05 -6.65 7.50
CA ASP A 50 -26.85 -7.36 6.23
C ASP A 50 -25.84 -8.51 6.40
N GLU A 51 -26.09 -9.65 5.75
CA GLU A 51 -25.11 -10.74 5.63
C GLU A 51 -24.06 -10.36 4.58
N TRP A 52 -22.80 -10.42 4.97
CA TRP A 52 -21.63 -10.24 4.10
C TRP A 52 -20.95 -11.58 3.89
N ASN A 53 -20.60 -11.88 2.65
CA ASN A 53 -19.86 -13.08 2.28
C ASN A 53 -18.38 -12.74 2.13
N LEU A 54 -17.52 -13.65 2.58
CA LEU A 54 -16.08 -13.57 2.35
C LEU A 54 -15.81 -13.67 0.85
N VAL A 55 -15.00 -12.74 0.34
CA VAL A 55 -14.65 -12.68 -1.09
C VAL A 55 -13.17 -12.90 -1.33
N MET A 56 -12.34 -12.71 -0.32
CA MET A 56 -10.89 -12.94 -0.36
C MET A 56 -10.35 -13.14 1.06
N SER A 57 -9.40 -14.06 1.21
CA SER A 57 -8.66 -14.31 2.45
C SER A 57 -7.27 -14.89 2.16
N ASP A 58 -6.38 -14.81 3.15
CA ASP A 58 -5.10 -15.50 3.17
C ASP A 58 -4.71 -15.73 4.63
N GLU A 59 -4.66 -17.00 5.05
CA GLU A 59 -4.29 -17.38 6.42
C GLU A 59 -2.77 -17.61 6.54
N PHE A 60 -2.05 -17.64 5.41
CA PHE A 60 -0.59 -17.82 5.33
C PHE A 60 -0.07 -19.14 5.95
N GLU A 61 -0.89 -20.20 5.95
CA GLU A 61 -0.54 -21.52 6.50
C GLU A 61 0.54 -22.25 5.69
N ILE A 62 0.62 -22.00 4.38
CA ILE A 62 1.66 -22.57 3.52
C ILE A 62 2.98 -21.84 3.77
N ALA A 63 3.92 -22.49 4.47
CA ALA A 63 5.26 -21.98 4.74
C ALA A 63 6.13 -21.89 3.48
N GLY A 64 7.07 -20.93 3.46
CA GLY A 64 8.08 -20.79 2.40
C GLY A 64 7.54 -20.29 1.06
N ARG A 65 6.40 -19.57 1.04
CA ARG A 65 5.86 -18.96 -0.18
C ARG A 65 6.86 -17.98 -0.80
N ASN A 66 6.93 -17.98 -2.13
CA ASN A 66 7.77 -17.08 -2.90
C ASN A 66 6.95 -15.87 -3.36
N PHE A 67 7.22 -14.70 -2.80
CA PHE A 67 6.52 -13.46 -3.14
C PHE A 67 7.21 -12.64 -4.24
N THR A 68 8.20 -13.21 -4.93
CA THR A 68 8.81 -12.57 -6.10
C THR A 68 7.75 -12.34 -7.20
N ALA A 69 8.00 -11.34 -8.05
CA ALA A 69 7.10 -10.99 -9.15
C ALA A 69 6.73 -12.21 -10.01
N GLY A 70 5.43 -12.56 -10.01
CA GLY A 70 4.88 -13.64 -10.83
C GLY A 70 4.78 -15.00 -10.14
N GLU A 71 5.32 -15.15 -8.93
CA GLU A 71 5.44 -16.45 -8.25
C GLU A 71 4.22 -16.77 -7.36
N ASP A 72 3.70 -15.77 -6.64
CA ASP A 72 2.48 -15.92 -5.85
C ASP A 72 1.26 -15.43 -6.65
N HIS A 73 0.12 -16.11 -6.53
CA HIS A 73 -1.10 -15.79 -7.27
C HIS A 73 -1.77 -14.49 -6.78
N LEU A 74 -1.58 -14.12 -5.52
CA LEU A 74 -2.32 -13.04 -4.86
C LEU A 74 -1.41 -11.88 -4.45
N TRP A 75 -0.25 -12.18 -3.87
CA TRP A 75 0.67 -11.18 -3.34
C TRP A 75 1.89 -10.98 -4.24
N MET A 76 2.55 -9.84 -4.06
CA MET A 76 3.81 -9.53 -4.73
C MET A 76 4.64 -8.63 -3.82
N SER A 77 5.89 -8.99 -3.58
CA SER A 77 6.87 -8.12 -2.95
C SER A 77 7.47 -7.18 -3.96
N LEU A 78 7.59 -5.93 -3.57
CA LEU A 78 8.43 -5.00 -4.31
C LEU A 78 9.91 -5.33 -4.10
N ASP A 79 10.69 -5.05 -5.15
CA ASP A 79 12.15 -5.13 -5.18
C ASP A 79 12.68 -3.77 -5.69
N ILE A 80 12.70 -2.78 -4.80
CA ILE A 80 12.94 -1.37 -5.12
C ILE A 80 13.44 -0.61 -3.88
N PRO A 81 14.33 0.38 -4.00
CA PRO A 81 14.61 1.32 -2.91
C PRO A 81 13.34 2.06 -2.49
N ASP A 82 13.14 2.24 -1.18
CA ASP A 82 12.10 3.16 -0.73
C ASP A 82 12.52 4.60 -1.08
N GLY A 83 11.74 5.22 -1.96
CA GLY A 83 11.98 6.53 -2.51
C GLY A 83 11.16 7.64 -1.85
N VAL A 84 10.33 7.33 -0.85
CA VAL A 84 9.41 8.29 -0.23
C VAL A 84 9.72 8.47 1.26
N ASN A 85 9.10 9.47 1.90
CA ASN A 85 9.11 9.66 3.36
C ASN A 85 10.48 9.69 4.07
N ARG A 86 11.56 10.00 3.34
CA ARG A 86 12.95 9.92 3.84
C ARG A 86 13.34 8.53 4.35
N ALA A 87 12.68 7.50 3.82
CA ALA A 87 13.03 6.11 4.04
C ALA A 87 14.50 5.85 3.68
N ILE A 88 15.09 4.91 4.41
CA ILE A 88 16.50 4.56 4.37
C ILE A 88 16.72 3.06 4.12
N GLU A 89 15.67 2.38 3.70
CA GLU A 89 15.60 0.96 3.41
C GLU A 89 15.43 0.66 1.91
N VAL A 90 15.68 -0.60 1.56
CA VAL A 90 15.27 -1.21 0.31
C VAL A 90 14.17 -2.24 0.58
N TYR A 91 13.13 -2.26 -0.24
CA TYR A 91 12.18 -3.36 -0.26
C TYR A 91 12.73 -4.49 -1.11
N THR A 92 12.65 -5.71 -0.59
CA THR A 92 13.07 -6.92 -1.30
C THR A 92 12.20 -8.13 -0.94
N PRO A 93 11.93 -9.04 -1.90
CA PRO A 93 11.19 -10.28 -1.63
C PRO A 93 11.84 -11.17 -0.57
N ASN A 94 13.16 -11.09 -0.37
CA ASN A 94 13.90 -11.88 0.61
C ASN A 94 13.55 -11.56 2.08
N ASN A 95 12.87 -10.43 2.29
CA ASN A 95 12.44 -9.94 3.60
C ASN A 95 10.95 -10.21 3.86
N SER A 96 10.26 -10.92 2.95
CA SER A 96 8.88 -11.40 3.10
C SER A 96 8.83 -12.91 2.97
N TYR A 97 8.26 -13.59 3.96
CA TYR A 97 8.08 -15.05 3.91
C TYR A 97 6.93 -15.49 4.81
N THR A 98 6.50 -16.73 4.62
CA THR A 98 5.52 -17.39 5.49
C THR A 98 6.19 -18.46 6.35
N GLU A 99 5.89 -18.46 7.65
CA GLU A 99 6.42 -19.41 8.62
C GLU A 99 5.44 -19.53 9.81
N ASP A 100 5.25 -20.74 10.32
CA ASP A 100 4.40 -21.02 11.50
C ASP A 100 2.99 -20.42 11.42
N GLY A 101 2.32 -20.56 10.28
CA GLY A 101 0.95 -20.06 10.05
C GLY A 101 0.86 -18.53 10.02
N LYS A 102 1.93 -17.85 9.60
CA LYS A 102 2.01 -16.39 9.62
C LYS A 102 2.78 -15.87 8.42
N PHE A 103 2.35 -14.71 7.95
CA PHE A 103 3.18 -13.85 7.14
C PHE A 103 4.15 -13.04 8.01
N VAL A 104 5.43 -13.00 7.60
CA VAL A 104 6.51 -12.30 8.31
C VAL A 104 7.19 -11.32 7.37
N ILE A 105 7.22 -10.05 7.78
CA ILE A 105 8.14 -9.04 7.25
C ILE A 105 9.32 -8.94 8.20
N ARG A 106 10.50 -9.35 7.74
CA ARG A 106 11.75 -9.20 8.48
C ARG A 106 12.42 -7.90 8.08
N ILE A 107 13.01 -7.20 9.05
CA ILE A 107 13.83 -6.01 8.79
C ILE A 107 15.26 -6.34 9.18
N ASP A 108 16.19 -6.24 8.24
CA ASP A 108 17.61 -6.50 8.46
C ASP A 108 18.38 -5.17 8.39
N SER A 109 19.33 -4.96 9.30
CA SER A 109 20.27 -3.84 9.22
C SER A 109 21.46 -4.21 8.34
N GLY A 110 21.81 -3.37 7.38
CA GLY A 110 22.94 -3.60 6.49
C GLY A 110 23.06 -2.54 5.41
N GLU A 111 24.28 -2.29 4.96
CA GLU A 111 24.50 -1.35 3.86
C GLU A 111 24.12 -1.97 2.53
N VAL A 112 23.25 -1.29 1.77
CA VAL A 112 22.86 -1.66 0.42
C VAL A 112 23.11 -0.47 -0.50
N ASP A 113 24.00 -0.63 -1.46
CA ASP A 113 24.19 0.38 -2.51
C ASP A 113 23.09 0.19 -3.56
N VAL A 114 22.24 1.21 -3.72
CA VAL A 114 21.17 1.22 -4.72
C VAL A 114 21.50 2.19 -5.83
N GLN A 115 21.26 1.78 -7.07
CA GLN A 115 21.38 2.63 -8.24
C GLN A 115 19.99 2.87 -8.83
N PHE A 116 19.61 4.13 -9.01
CA PHE A 116 18.32 4.47 -9.59
C PHE A 116 18.44 5.69 -10.50
N TYR A 117 17.49 5.80 -11.44
CA TYR A 117 17.41 6.96 -12.31
C TYR A 117 16.62 8.06 -11.62
N ASN A 118 17.30 9.13 -11.23
CA ASN A 118 16.66 10.27 -10.58
C ASN A 118 16.09 11.22 -11.63
N VAL A 119 14.80 11.06 -11.95
CA VAL A 119 14.06 11.95 -12.86
C VAL A 119 13.86 13.37 -12.29
N TRP A 120 14.12 13.56 -10.98
CA TRP A 120 13.83 14.79 -10.24
C TRP A 120 15.08 15.64 -9.96
N ALA A 121 16.26 15.21 -10.39
CA ALA A 121 17.46 16.03 -10.30
C ALA A 121 17.43 17.16 -11.33
N ASP A 122 18.11 18.28 -11.04
CA ASP A 122 18.28 19.41 -11.99
C ASP A 122 18.74 18.93 -13.37
N VAL A 123 19.59 17.90 -13.39
CA VAL A 123 19.94 17.13 -14.58
C VAL A 123 19.59 15.66 -14.31
N PRO A 124 18.52 15.11 -14.94
CA PRO A 124 18.13 13.72 -14.76
C PRO A 124 19.25 12.74 -15.11
N GLY A 125 19.46 11.75 -14.25
CA GLY A 125 20.57 10.82 -14.43
C GLY A 125 20.57 9.66 -13.44
N TRP A 126 21.44 8.68 -13.70
CA TRP A 126 21.70 7.60 -12.76
C TRP A 126 22.45 8.13 -11.56
N THR A 127 21.97 7.79 -10.37
CA THR A 127 22.61 8.12 -9.12
C THR A 127 22.71 6.88 -8.24
N THR A 128 23.75 6.85 -7.40
CA THR A 128 23.95 5.80 -6.40
C THR A 128 23.69 6.39 -5.02
N LYS A 129 22.87 5.71 -4.22
CA LYS A 129 22.61 6.05 -2.83
C LYS A 129 22.89 4.81 -1.97
N LYS A 130 23.36 5.04 -0.76
CA LYS A 130 23.49 3.99 0.25
C LYS A 130 22.23 3.94 1.12
N MET A 131 21.61 2.78 1.20
CA MET A 131 20.56 2.43 2.14
C MET A 131 21.14 1.60 3.29
N TRP A 132 20.46 1.56 4.43
CA TRP A 132 20.99 1.01 5.69
C TRP A 132 20.17 -0.16 6.24
N TYR A 133 19.04 -0.45 5.62
CA TYR A 133 18.13 -1.51 6.02
C TYR A 133 17.52 -2.20 4.79
N SER A 134 17.11 -3.45 4.95
CA SER A 134 16.22 -4.14 4.02
C SER A 134 14.93 -4.55 4.72
N ALA A 135 13.82 -4.42 4.02
CA ALA A 135 12.47 -4.73 4.48
C ALA A 135 11.63 -5.27 3.31
N SER A 136 10.31 -5.40 3.49
CA SER A 136 9.40 -5.79 2.41
C SER A 136 8.14 -4.94 2.39
N MET A 137 7.63 -4.71 1.17
CA MET A 137 6.34 -4.09 0.91
C MET A 137 5.53 -5.01 -0.02
N MET A 138 4.39 -5.48 0.49
CA MET A 138 3.47 -6.38 -0.22
C MET A 138 2.38 -5.58 -0.94
N GLN A 139 1.97 -6.04 -2.11
CA GLN A 139 0.81 -5.50 -2.81
C GLN A 139 0.03 -6.57 -3.60
N THR A 140 -1.27 -6.34 -3.74
CA THR A 140 -2.17 -7.10 -4.62
C THR A 140 -2.46 -6.35 -5.94
N TRP A 141 -1.68 -5.32 -6.25
CA TRP A 141 -1.91 -4.44 -7.39
C TRP A 141 -1.99 -5.24 -8.71
N ASN A 142 -3.05 -5.00 -9.47
CA ASN A 142 -3.38 -5.74 -10.70
C ASN A 142 -3.58 -7.27 -10.53
N LYS A 143 -3.84 -7.73 -9.31
CA LYS A 143 -4.21 -9.13 -8.99
C LYS A 143 -5.61 -9.19 -8.37
N PHE A 144 -5.80 -8.48 -7.25
CA PHE A 144 -7.07 -8.44 -6.55
C PHE A 144 -7.44 -6.99 -6.17
N CYS A 145 -8.71 -6.64 -6.38
CA CYS A 145 -9.26 -5.32 -6.09
C CYS A 145 -10.67 -5.49 -5.50
N ILE A 146 -11.04 -4.57 -4.60
CA ILE A 146 -12.37 -4.52 -4.01
C ILE A 146 -13.03 -3.16 -4.27
N GLN A 147 -14.35 -3.14 -4.24
CA GLN A 147 -15.16 -1.93 -4.33
C GLN A 147 -16.06 -1.84 -3.09
N GLY A 148 -15.47 -1.38 -1.99
CA GLY A 148 -16.12 -1.37 -0.68
C GLY A 148 -16.21 -2.75 -0.04
N GLY A 149 -16.57 -2.76 1.24
CA GLY A 149 -16.70 -3.99 2.04
C GLY A 149 -16.08 -3.85 3.42
N PHE A 150 -15.77 -5.00 4.02
CA PHE A 150 -15.03 -5.12 5.27
C PHE A 150 -13.64 -5.65 5.01
N ILE A 151 -12.67 -5.18 5.79
CA ILE A 151 -11.32 -5.75 5.81
C ILE A 151 -10.97 -5.97 7.27
N GLU A 152 -10.56 -7.19 7.57
CA GLU A 152 -10.02 -7.59 8.86
C GLU A 152 -8.56 -8.02 8.66
N ILE A 153 -7.67 -7.51 9.50
CA ILE A 153 -6.25 -7.89 9.49
C ILE A 153 -5.83 -8.17 10.93
N ALA A 154 -5.33 -9.39 11.18
CA ALA A 154 -4.69 -9.74 12.44
C ALA A 154 -3.17 -9.54 12.30
N ALA A 155 -2.62 -8.52 12.96
CA ALA A 155 -1.21 -8.18 12.86
C ALA A 155 -0.53 -8.08 14.24
N ARG A 156 0.75 -8.46 14.29
CA ARG A 156 1.65 -8.17 15.41
C ARG A 156 2.71 -7.19 14.93
N LEU A 157 2.70 -5.98 15.49
CA LEU A 157 3.66 -4.94 15.13
C LEU A 157 5.05 -5.22 15.75
N PRO A 158 6.14 -4.79 15.10
CA PRO A 158 7.48 -4.89 15.66
C PRO A 158 7.61 -4.10 16.96
N GLY A 159 8.38 -4.65 17.90
CA GLY A 159 8.68 -4.02 19.18
C GLY A 159 9.95 -4.59 19.78
N ALA A 160 10.63 -3.81 20.61
CA ALA A 160 11.82 -4.27 21.30
C ALA A 160 11.46 -5.33 22.36
N ILE A 161 12.01 -6.54 22.22
CA ILE A 161 11.75 -7.67 23.14
C ILE A 161 12.98 -8.11 23.94
N ASP A 162 14.18 -7.69 23.53
CA ASP A 162 15.44 -8.02 24.22
C ASP A 162 15.77 -6.97 25.29
N LYS A 163 16.25 -7.42 26.47
CA LYS A 163 16.78 -6.55 27.53
C LYS A 163 17.93 -5.67 27.05
N LYS A 164 18.72 -6.12 26.07
CA LYS A 164 19.80 -5.33 25.45
C LYS A 164 19.30 -4.06 24.76
N SER A 165 18.02 -4.02 24.38
CA SER A 165 17.42 -2.82 23.79
C SER A 165 17.37 -1.65 24.76
N MET A 166 17.46 -1.89 26.07
CA MET A 166 17.23 -0.89 27.12
C MET A 166 15.85 -0.23 27.06
N ASN A 167 14.89 -0.80 26.31
CA ASN A 167 13.53 -0.28 26.24
C ASN A 167 12.91 -0.27 27.65
N PRO A 168 12.38 0.88 28.12
CA PRO A 168 11.78 1.01 29.45
C PRO A 168 10.65 0.03 29.77
N HIS A 169 9.89 -0.45 28.76
CA HIS A 169 8.88 -1.50 28.96
C HIS A 169 9.50 -2.87 29.28
N ILE A 170 10.73 -3.11 28.85
CA ILE A 170 11.48 -4.34 29.10
C ILE A 170 12.29 -4.25 30.39
N THR A 171 12.89 -3.09 30.67
CA THR A 171 13.65 -2.86 31.91
C THR A 171 12.74 -2.57 33.11
N GLY A 172 11.49 -2.17 32.87
CA GLY A 172 10.50 -1.81 33.89
C GLY A 172 10.72 -0.43 34.53
N LYS A 173 11.68 0.35 34.02
CA LYS A 173 12.07 1.65 34.58
C LYS A 173 12.44 2.64 33.48
N ARG A 174 12.11 3.92 33.70
CA ARG A 174 12.57 5.05 32.86
C ARG A 174 13.19 6.13 33.73
N TRP A 175 14.18 6.84 33.19
CA TRP A 175 14.75 8.01 33.85
C TRP A 175 13.84 9.23 33.65
N ASP A 176 13.50 9.96 34.73
CA ASP A 176 12.67 11.17 34.68
C ASP A 176 13.46 12.49 34.63
N GLY A 177 14.80 12.40 34.56
CA GLY A 177 15.71 13.55 34.71
C GLY A 177 16.45 13.54 36.05
N THR A 178 15.91 12.85 37.07
CA THR A 178 16.45 12.84 38.44
C THR A 178 16.57 11.45 39.06
N LYS A 179 15.67 10.52 38.69
CA LYS A 179 15.66 9.14 39.19
C LYS A 179 15.00 8.20 38.20
N ASP A 180 15.23 6.91 38.42
CA ASP A 180 14.45 5.88 37.78
C ASP A 180 13.05 5.82 38.37
N VAL A 181 12.04 5.91 37.52
CA VAL A 181 10.63 5.72 37.85
C VAL A 181 10.10 4.43 37.21
N PRO A 182 9.25 3.65 37.91
CA PRO A 182 8.66 2.44 37.35
C PRO A 182 7.83 2.73 36.09
N VAL A 183 7.84 1.80 35.14
CA VAL A 183 7.07 1.85 33.89
C VAL A 183 5.94 0.83 33.96
N LYS A 184 4.71 1.30 33.71
CA LYS A 184 3.54 0.44 33.53
C LYS A 184 3.40 0.00 32.07
N PRO A 185 2.71 -1.12 31.80
CA PRO A 185 2.50 -1.60 30.43
C PRO A 185 1.86 -0.56 29.48
N ALA A 186 0.99 0.32 30.00
CA ALA A 186 0.30 1.35 29.22
C ALA A 186 1.02 2.71 29.17
N ASP A 187 2.16 2.86 29.86
CA ASP A 187 2.89 4.12 29.87
C ASP A 187 3.47 4.39 28.49
N LYS A 188 3.27 5.59 27.95
CA LYS A 188 3.88 5.98 26.67
C LYS A 188 5.38 6.21 26.86
N ILE A 189 6.19 5.60 26.00
CA ILE A 189 7.63 5.83 25.93
C ILE A 189 7.91 6.72 24.71
N PRO A 190 8.12 8.04 24.88
CA PRO A 190 8.23 8.98 23.77
C PRO A 190 9.57 8.88 23.00
N ASP A 191 10.52 8.08 23.50
CA ASP A 191 11.83 7.92 22.87
C ASP A 191 11.73 6.98 21.66
N ILE A 192 11.75 7.59 20.47
CA ILE A 192 11.60 6.90 19.18
C ILE A 192 12.71 5.88 18.90
N ARG A 193 13.87 5.97 19.58
CA ARG A 193 14.99 5.04 19.36
C ARG A 193 14.63 3.59 19.68
N TYR A 194 13.62 3.36 20.50
CA TYR A 194 13.12 2.02 20.81
C TYR A 194 12.10 1.48 19.80
N TYR A 195 11.71 2.30 18.82
CA TYR A 195 10.69 2.01 17.82
C TYR A 195 11.14 2.52 16.44
N PRO A 196 12.20 1.94 15.85
CA PRO A 196 12.81 2.45 14.62
C PRO A 196 12.02 2.11 13.34
N THR A 197 10.87 1.46 13.46
CA THR A 197 10.09 0.91 12.34
C THR A 197 8.78 1.65 12.15
N TRP A 198 8.36 1.82 10.90
CA TRP A 198 7.08 2.40 10.52
C TRP A 198 6.24 1.35 9.77
N PRO A 199 5.50 0.47 10.46
CA PRO A 199 4.61 -0.47 9.79
C PRO A 199 3.42 0.26 9.16
N GLY A 200 3.00 -0.22 7.99
CA GLY A 200 1.87 0.30 7.23
C GLY A 200 0.96 -0.83 6.74
N LEU A 201 -0.34 -0.65 6.93
CA LEU A 201 -1.43 -1.45 6.37
C LEU A 201 -2.41 -0.48 5.75
N TRP A 202 -2.45 -0.44 4.42
CA TRP A 202 -3.17 0.60 3.69
C TRP A 202 -3.63 0.08 2.33
N MET A 203 -4.51 0.86 1.70
CA MET A 203 -5.06 0.57 0.38
C MET A 203 -4.88 1.76 -0.53
N MET A 204 -4.78 1.48 -1.82
CA MET A 204 -4.65 2.48 -2.86
C MET A 204 -5.64 2.21 -4.00
N GLY A 205 -6.19 3.26 -4.60
CA GLY A 205 -6.99 3.12 -5.81
C GLY A 205 -6.18 2.52 -6.96
N ASN A 206 -6.71 1.48 -7.62
CA ASN A 206 -5.96 0.59 -8.53
C ASN A 206 -5.29 1.26 -9.75
N LEU A 207 -5.62 2.52 -10.07
CA LEU A 207 -4.99 3.25 -11.18
C LEU A 207 -3.56 3.75 -10.87
N GLY A 208 -3.20 3.79 -9.59
CA GLY A 208 -1.84 4.08 -9.14
C GLY A 208 -1.19 2.83 -8.58
N ARG A 209 0.13 2.74 -8.74
CA ARG A 209 0.97 1.70 -8.13
C ARG A 209 1.94 2.37 -7.17
N ALA A 210 1.86 2.00 -5.91
CA ALA A 210 2.70 2.56 -4.85
C ALA A 210 4.19 2.50 -5.19
N LEU A 211 4.94 3.56 -4.85
CA LEU A 211 6.37 3.77 -5.20
C LEU A 211 6.70 3.92 -6.69
N PHE A 212 5.74 3.75 -7.60
CA PHE A 212 5.93 4.03 -9.03
C PHE A 212 5.41 5.43 -9.36
N ALA A 213 6.25 6.44 -9.17
CA ALA A 213 5.89 7.86 -9.32
C ALA A 213 5.21 8.20 -10.66
N ALA A 214 5.58 7.53 -11.76
CA ALA A 214 4.94 7.72 -13.06
C ALA A 214 3.45 7.34 -13.09
N SER A 215 3.03 6.42 -12.21
CA SER A 215 1.63 5.99 -12.06
C SER A 215 0.86 6.81 -11.02
N THR A 216 1.54 7.36 -10.01
CA THR A 216 0.91 8.08 -8.90
C THR A 216 0.85 9.60 -9.13
N ASN A 217 1.73 10.15 -9.97
CA ASN A 217 1.76 11.59 -10.24
C ASN A 217 0.43 12.07 -10.86
N LYS A 218 -0.17 13.11 -10.25
CA LYS A 218 -1.50 13.66 -10.61
C LYS A 218 -2.63 12.61 -10.61
N MET A 219 -2.41 11.46 -9.98
CA MET A 219 -3.36 10.37 -9.82
C MET A 219 -3.69 10.16 -8.36
N TRP A 220 -2.66 10.09 -7.52
CA TRP A 220 -2.77 10.14 -6.07
C TRP A 220 -2.63 11.60 -5.59
N PRO A 221 -3.44 12.05 -4.61
CA PRO A 221 -4.60 11.38 -4.01
C PRO A 221 -5.92 11.80 -4.69
N TRP A 222 -5.93 12.06 -6.00
CA TRP A 222 -7.08 12.66 -6.69
C TRP A 222 -8.31 11.75 -6.74
N THR A 223 -9.50 12.32 -6.55
CA THR A 223 -10.78 11.57 -6.53
C THR A 223 -11.95 12.26 -7.24
N TYR A 224 -11.73 13.43 -7.85
CA TYR A 224 -12.82 14.23 -8.40
C TYR A 224 -13.41 13.64 -9.69
N ASN A 225 -14.73 13.74 -9.84
CA ASN A 225 -15.47 13.33 -11.04
C ASN A 225 -16.21 14.51 -11.70
N GLU A 226 -15.76 15.73 -11.45
CA GLU A 226 -16.35 16.96 -11.98
C GLU A 226 -15.32 17.73 -12.81
N CYS A 227 -15.78 18.34 -13.90
CA CYS A 227 -14.92 19.20 -14.70
C CYS A 227 -14.85 20.59 -14.06
N THR A 228 -13.69 20.90 -13.47
CA THR A 228 -13.37 22.18 -12.85
C THR A 228 -11.99 22.62 -13.31
N GLU A 229 -11.68 23.91 -13.24
CA GLU A 229 -10.32 24.40 -13.55
C GLU A 229 -9.25 23.71 -12.69
N LEU A 230 -9.58 23.36 -11.44
CA LEU A 230 -8.69 22.67 -10.52
C LEU A 230 -8.41 21.23 -10.98
N SER A 231 -9.46 20.46 -11.29
CA SER A 231 -9.33 19.06 -11.74
C SER A 231 -8.71 18.98 -13.13
N GLU A 232 -9.01 19.90 -14.04
CA GLU A 232 -8.37 19.99 -15.37
C GLU A 232 -6.84 20.13 -15.30
N LYS A 233 -6.34 21.00 -14.42
CA LYS A 233 -4.89 21.28 -14.30
C LYS A 233 -4.13 20.19 -13.54
N ASN A 234 -4.77 19.58 -12.54
CA ASN A 234 -4.06 18.81 -11.53
C ASN A 234 -4.40 17.32 -11.48
N GLN A 235 -5.53 16.88 -12.05
CA GLN A 235 -5.92 15.47 -12.10
C GLN A 235 -5.66 14.91 -13.50
N ARG A 236 -4.83 13.86 -13.58
CA ARG A 236 -4.39 13.27 -14.86
C ARG A 236 -5.55 12.68 -15.66
N ILE A 237 -6.49 12.01 -15.00
CA ILE A 237 -7.74 11.54 -15.61
C ILE A 237 -8.87 12.43 -15.07
N SER A 238 -9.06 13.57 -15.71
CA SER A 238 -10.07 14.56 -15.33
C SER A 238 -11.37 14.36 -16.12
N ALA A 239 -12.50 14.70 -15.49
CA ALA A 239 -13.80 14.73 -16.14
C ALA A 239 -13.91 15.80 -17.24
N CYS A 240 -12.94 16.71 -17.38
CA CYS A 240 -12.86 17.64 -18.52
C CYS A 240 -12.40 16.95 -19.82
N ASN A 241 -11.82 15.75 -19.73
CA ASN A 241 -11.29 15.06 -20.90
C ASN A 241 -12.34 14.15 -21.55
N MET A 242 -12.78 14.50 -22.75
CA MET A 242 -13.73 13.70 -23.55
C MET A 242 -13.06 12.56 -24.35
N ASN A 243 -11.73 12.48 -24.36
CA ASN A 243 -10.99 11.40 -25.00
C ASN A 243 -9.76 11.00 -24.16
N PRO A 244 -9.97 10.36 -22.99
CA PRO A 244 -8.87 9.97 -22.10
C PRO A 244 -8.01 8.82 -22.63
N GLY A 245 -8.48 8.08 -23.65
CA GLY A 245 -7.79 6.90 -24.19
C GLY A 245 -7.84 5.70 -23.25
N TYR A 246 -7.09 4.64 -23.58
CA TYR A 246 -6.85 3.47 -22.71
C TYR A 246 -8.12 2.76 -22.17
N GLY A 247 -9.23 2.84 -22.90
CA GLY A 247 -10.53 2.25 -22.48
C GLY A 247 -11.23 3.00 -21.35
N LEU A 248 -10.77 4.20 -21.00
CA LEU A 248 -11.40 5.05 -19.99
C LEU A 248 -12.63 5.77 -20.56
N ASN A 249 -13.63 6.02 -19.70
CA ASN A 249 -14.86 6.67 -20.11
C ASN A 249 -14.65 8.18 -20.38
N PRO A 250 -15.16 8.71 -21.50
CA PRO A 250 -15.22 10.16 -21.75
C PRO A 250 -15.91 10.92 -20.61
N GLY A 251 -15.38 12.08 -20.26
CA GLY A 251 -16.02 12.99 -19.31
C GLY A 251 -16.05 12.47 -17.87
N GLN A 252 -15.19 11.51 -17.54
CA GLN A 252 -15.20 10.85 -16.24
C GLN A 252 -13.86 10.97 -15.52
N GLY A 253 -13.88 11.61 -14.36
CA GLY A 253 -12.73 11.78 -13.51
C GLY A 253 -12.40 10.51 -12.74
N ARG A 254 -11.10 10.20 -12.65
CA ARG A 254 -10.54 9.07 -11.92
C ARG A 254 -9.22 9.43 -11.27
N GLY A 255 -8.89 8.74 -10.19
CA GLY A 255 -7.59 8.83 -9.56
C GLY A 255 -7.32 7.64 -8.66
N SER A 256 -6.41 7.81 -7.72
CA SER A 256 -5.85 6.76 -6.89
C SER A 256 -5.74 7.26 -5.44
N PRO A 257 -6.86 7.34 -4.70
CA PRO A 257 -6.84 7.73 -3.30
C PRO A 257 -6.14 6.67 -2.44
N GLU A 258 -5.74 7.07 -1.24
CA GLU A 258 -5.13 6.20 -0.24
C GLU A 258 -5.96 6.17 1.04
N ILE A 259 -6.07 4.97 1.62
CA ILE A 259 -6.77 4.70 2.88
C ILE A 259 -5.81 3.95 3.79
N ASP A 260 -5.43 4.58 4.89
CA ASP A 260 -4.52 4.00 5.88
C ASP A 260 -5.36 3.34 6.97
N ILE A 261 -5.37 2.00 7.00
CA ILE A 261 -6.00 1.23 8.08
C ILE A 261 -5.14 1.37 9.34
N LEU A 262 -3.84 1.22 9.16
CA LEU A 262 -2.83 1.44 10.17
C LEU A 262 -1.59 2.02 9.51
N GLU A 263 -1.12 3.15 10.02
CA GLU A 263 0.16 3.70 9.60
C GLU A 263 0.87 4.35 10.78
N GLY A 264 2.10 3.92 11.02
CA GLY A 264 2.96 4.45 12.07
C GLY A 264 3.48 3.36 13.01
N GLY A 265 4.48 3.72 13.79
CA GLY A 265 5.13 2.83 14.74
C GLY A 265 5.52 3.55 16.02
N GLY A 266 5.68 2.76 17.08
CA GLY A 266 6.18 3.26 18.36
C GLY A 266 5.24 4.25 19.06
N THR A 267 5.56 5.54 18.94
CA THR A 267 4.92 6.62 19.69
C THR A 267 3.68 7.19 19.03
N ALA A 268 3.47 6.90 17.75
CA ALA A 268 2.31 7.35 16.98
C ALA A 268 1.85 6.23 16.04
N ILE A 269 0.55 5.99 16.05
CA ILE A 269 -0.16 5.16 15.08
C ILE A 269 -1.35 6.01 14.62
N SER A 270 -1.63 5.98 13.33
CA SER A 270 -2.69 6.74 12.71
C SER A 270 -3.51 5.86 11.76
N SER A 271 -4.72 6.34 11.47
CA SER A 271 -5.54 5.89 10.35
C SER A 271 -6.00 7.14 9.62
N SER A 272 -6.01 7.08 8.29
CA SER A 272 -6.06 8.26 7.45
C SER A 272 -6.81 7.99 6.15
N LEU A 273 -7.39 9.05 5.58
CA LEU A 273 -8.00 9.03 4.26
C LEU A 273 -7.40 10.18 3.46
N GLN A 274 -6.64 9.85 2.43
CA GLN A 274 -5.92 10.81 1.62
C GLN A 274 -6.68 10.99 0.30
N ILE A 275 -7.32 12.15 0.18
CA ILE A 275 -8.12 12.54 -0.98
C ILE A 275 -7.84 13.99 -1.38
N ALA A 276 -7.73 14.25 -2.68
CA ALA A 276 -7.62 15.59 -3.26
C ALA A 276 -8.86 15.91 -4.12
N PRO A 277 -9.35 17.18 -4.08
CA PRO A 277 -8.80 18.35 -3.38
C PRO A 277 -9.11 18.41 -1.86
N GLY A 278 -9.74 17.38 -1.32
CA GLY A 278 -10.04 17.24 0.10
C GLY A 278 -11.47 16.74 0.31
N MET A 279 -11.79 16.32 1.54
CA MET A 279 -13.16 15.95 1.90
C MET A 279 -14.03 17.21 1.96
N PRO A 280 -15.19 17.27 1.28
CA PRO A 280 -16.14 18.37 1.44
C PRO A 280 -16.61 18.48 2.90
N ASP A 281 -16.87 19.69 3.38
CA ASP A 281 -17.16 19.96 4.80
C ASP A 281 -18.35 19.16 5.35
N GLU A 282 -19.37 18.91 4.52
CA GLU A 282 -20.56 18.14 4.86
C GLU A 282 -20.30 16.66 5.19
N TYR A 283 -19.19 16.10 4.69
CA TYR A 283 -18.79 14.72 4.96
C TYR A 283 -17.78 14.60 6.12
N ARG A 284 -17.30 15.73 6.67
CA ARG A 284 -16.31 15.73 7.75
C ARG A 284 -16.98 15.43 9.10
N LEU A 285 -16.50 14.38 9.77
CA LEU A 285 -16.94 14.04 11.12
C LEU A 285 -16.44 15.04 12.19
N THR A 286 -15.33 15.73 11.92
CA THR A 286 -14.72 16.73 12.81
C THR A 286 -14.25 17.95 12.01
N LYS A 287 -14.31 19.14 12.63
CA LYS A 287 -13.81 20.37 11.99
C LYS A 287 -12.28 20.35 11.94
N PRO A 288 -11.67 20.80 10.83
CA PRO A 288 -10.23 20.84 10.70
C PRO A 288 -9.61 21.83 11.71
N LEU A 289 -8.48 21.43 12.31
CA LEU A 289 -7.64 22.35 13.06
C LEU A 289 -6.83 23.17 12.06
N MET A 290 -7.25 24.41 11.79
CA MET A 290 -6.67 25.29 10.74
C MET A 290 -5.14 25.44 10.77
N LYS A 291 -4.52 25.27 11.94
CA LYS A 291 -3.05 25.29 12.08
C LYS A 291 -2.33 24.19 11.28
N TYR A 292 -3.03 23.14 10.84
CA TYR A 292 -2.49 22.02 10.07
C TYR A 292 -2.98 21.97 8.61
N GLU A 293 -3.94 22.83 8.22
CA GLU A 293 -4.45 22.88 6.82
C GLU A 293 -3.50 23.67 5.89
N ASN A 294 -2.69 24.57 6.44
CA ASN A 294 -1.79 25.43 5.67
C ASN A 294 -0.49 24.75 5.22
N SER A 295 -0.30 23.45 5.46
CA SER A 295 0.89 22.70 5.01
C SER A 295 0.67 22.03 3.65
N SER A 296 0.06 22.73 2.69
CA SER A 296 0.18 22.35 1.28
C SER A 296 1.51 22.88 0.74
N ASN A 297 2.63 22.30 1.17
CA ASN A 297 3.92 22.51 0.51
C ASN A 297 3.95 21.68 -0.79
N VAL A 298 3.04 21.97 -1.71
CA VAL A 298 3.23 21.60 -3.11
C VAL A 298 4.07 22.72 -3.70
N ASP A 299 5.31 22.42 -4.08
CA ASP A 299 6.09 23.39 -4.84
C ASP A 299 5.44 23.65 -6.21
N ALA A 300 5.95 24.65 -6.94
CA ALA A 300 5.39 25.06 -8.23
C ALA A 300 5.36 23.95 -9.31
N PHE A 301 5.98 22.79 -9.04
CA PHE A 301 6.05 21.64 -9.94
C PHE A 301 5.19 20.45 -9.47
N GLY A 302 4.47 20.59 -8.34
CA GLY A 302 3.66 19.52 -7.76
C GLY A 302 4.49 18.45 -7.05
N ILE A 303 5.72 18.78 -6.62
CA ILE A 303 6.66 17.85 -6.02
C ILE A 303 6.33 17.68 -4.53
N ALA A 304 6.06 16.42 -4.17
CA ALA A 304 5.91 15.90 -2.82
C ALA A 304 4.79 16.52 -1.96
N PHE A 305 3.63 15.88 -1.93
CA PHE A 305 2.83 15.88 -0.71
C PHE A 305 3.61 15.10 0.36
N THR A 306 4.19 15.81 1.31
CA THR A 306 4.67 15.18 2.55
C THR A 306 3.43 14.84 3.36
N GLN A 307 3.21 13.55 3.67
CA GLN A 307 2.19 13.11 4.61
C GLN A 307 2.35 13.91 5.93
N HIS A 308 1.51 14.93 6.15
CA HIS A 308 1.34 15.51 7.48
C HIS A 308 0.14 14.80 8.09
N PHE A 309 0.44 13.73 8.83
CA PHE A 309 -0.57 12.99 9.57
C PHE A 309 -1.25 13.91 10.59
N ARG A 310 -2.58 13.93 10.54
CA ARG A 310 -3.41 14.48 11.61
C ARG A 310 -3.28 13.54 12.81
N HIS A 311 -2.88 14.09 13.95
CA HIS A 311 -3.08 13.49 15.28
C HIS A 311 -4.49 13.77 15.81
#